data_AF-A0A239LKT0-F1
#
_entry.id   AF-A0A239LKT0-F1
#
_cell.length_a   1.000
_cell.length_b   1.000
_cell.length_c   1.000
_cell.angle_alpha   90.00
_cell.angle_beta   90.00
_cell.angle_gamma   90.00
#
_symmetry.space_group_name_H-M   'P 1'
#
loop_
_entity.id
_entity.type
_entity.pdbx_description
1 polymer ?
#
loop_
_entity_poly.entity_id
_entity_poly.type
_entity_poly.pdbx_seq_one_letter_code
_entity_poly.pdbx_strand_id
1 'polypeptide(L)'
;MGPVAPAFQQPGGGTQYHVLSKYIPEAPQTSEEVPVSWLLQNGYLEEIEPVFLPAPKTDRDTNAHSTNNRGTSNNSTYVKPRKRQLHQHRES
;
A
#
# COMPACT_ATOMS: atom_id res chain seq x y z
N MET A 1 -0.03 15.17 14.80
CA MET A 1 -0.81 13.93 14.55
C MET A 1 -2.29 14.25 14.63
N GLY A 2 -3.12 13.54 13.86
CA GLY A 2 -4.58 13.72 13.88
C GLY A 2 -5.33 12.54 13.23
N PRO A 3 -6.67 12.53 13.27
CA PRO A 3 -7.46 11.46 12.66
C PRO A 3 -7.50 11.60 11.13
N VAL A 4 -7.45 10.47 10.44
CA VAL A 4 -7.71 10.36 8.99
C VAL A 4 -9.22 10.42 8.78
N ALA A 5 -9.67 11.41 8.01
CA ALA A 5 -11.08 11.59 7.68
C ALA A 5 -11.63 10.47 6.78
N PRO A 6 -12.94 10.18 6.82
CA PRO A 6 -13.58 9.28 5.87
C PRO A 6 -13.47 9.80 4.44
N ALA A 7 -13.03 8.96 3.51
CA ALA A 7 -12.88 9.29 2.09
C ALA A 7 -12.86 8.02 1.22
N PHE A 8 -13.09 8.15 -0.09
CA PHE A 8 -13.00 7.04 -1.06
C PHE A 8 -13.87 5.81 -0.70
N GLN A 9 -15.06 6.04 -0.12
CA GLN A 9 -15.95 4.99 0.43
C GLN A 9 -15.30 4.11 1.51
N GLN A 10 -14.19 4.57 2.08
CA GLN A 10 -13.55 3.94 3.23
C GLN A 10 -13.89 4.74 4.49
N PRO A 11 -14.04 4.06 5.65
CA PRO A 11 -14.45 4.70 6.89
C PRO A 11 -13.39 5.65 7.48
N GLY A 12 -12.13 5.60 7.01
CA GLY A 12 -11.04 6.36 7.62
C GLY A 12 -10.71 5.85 9.02
N GLY A 13 -10.42 6.76 9.96
CA GLY A 13 -10.24 6.44 11.38
C GLY A 13 -8.81 6.05 11.79
N GLY A 14 -7.88 6.02 10.85
CA GLY A 14 -6.44 5.92 11.15
C GLY A 14 -5.89 7.19 11.80
N THR A 15 -4.64 7.15 12.26
CA THR A 15 -3.89 8.34 12.68
C THR A 15 -2.94 8.76 11.56
N GLN A 16 -2.94 10.04 11.21
CA GLN A 16 -2.00 10.65 10.27
C GLN A 16 -0.94 11.50 10.98
N TYR A 17 0.25 11.52 10.40
CA TYR A 17 1.40 12.27 10.86
C TYR A 17 1.92 13.15 9.72
N HIS A 18 2.08 14.44 10.02
CA HIS A 18 2.75 15.39 9.14
C HIS A 18 4.12 15.72 9.75
N VAL A 19 5.16 15.71 8.94
CA VAL A 19 6.53 16.06 9.37
C VAL A 19 6.78 17.51 9.00
N LEU A 20 7.01 18.35 10.02
CA LEU A 20 7.09 19.80 9.85
C LEU A 20 8.55 20.25 9.74
N SER A 21 8.85 21.04 8.72
CA SER A 21 10.20 21.51 8.39
C SER A 21 10.81 22.34 9.52
N LYS A 22 10.01 23.15 10.21
CA LYS A 22 10.44 23.98 11.36
C LYS A 22 11.10 23.21 12.51
N TYR A 23 10.94 21.89 12.56
CA TYR A 23 11.55 21.03 13.60
C TYR A 23 12.78 20.25 13.10
N ILE A 24 13.14 20.38 11.83
CA ILE A 24 14.31 19.74 11.22
C ILE A 24 15.18 20.86 10.62
N PRO A 25 16.19 21.37 11.36
CA PRO A 25 16.97 22.55 10.97
C PRO A 25 17.60 22.47 9.57
N GLU A 26 18.01 21.27 9.15
CA GLU A 26 18.62 20.99 7.85
C GLU A 26 17.61 20.79 6.72
N ALA A 27 16.32 20.61 7.04
CA ALA A 27 15.31 20.44 6.02
C ALA A 27 15.06 21.76 5.28
N PRO A 28 14.70 21.70 3.98
CA PRO A 28 14.28 22.88 3.24
C PRO A 28 13.11 23.57 3.95
N GLN A 29 13.30 24.83 4.33
CA GLN A 29 12.29 25.64 5.02
C GLN A 29 11.36 26.38 4.05
N THR A 30 11.41 26.05 2.75
CA THR A 30 10.57 26.65 1.71
C THR A 30 9.14 26.11 1.70
N SER A 31 8.89 25.00 2.39
CA SER A 31 7.59 24.35 2.58
C SER A 31 7.39 24.09 4.07
N GLU A 32 6.15 24.13 4.54
CA GLU A 32 5.81 23.79 5.93
C GLU A 32 6.04 22.30 6.23
N GLU A 33 5.78 21.44 5.25
CA GLU A 33 5.94 19.99 5.38
C GLU A 33 7.19 19.50 4.66
N VAL A 34 7.83 18.48 5.25
CA VAL A 34 8.99 17.80 4.70
C VAL A 34 8.54 16.56 3.91
N PRO A 35 8.92 16.44 2.63
CA PRO A 35 8.60 15.25 1.84
C PRO A 35 9.26 13.98 2.42
N VAL A 36 8.53 12.87 2.39
CA VAL A 36 9.04 11.54 2.83
C VAL A 36 10.31 11.14 2.08
N SER A 37 10.40 11.45 0.78
CA SER A 37 11.58 11.18 -0.02
C SER A 37 12.83 11.90 0.50
N TRP A 38 12.69 13.14 0.97
CA TRP A 38 13.78 13.89 1.58
C TRP A 38 14.20 13.24 2.89
N LEU A 39 13.24 12.81 3.71
CA LEU A 39 13.52 12.13 4.98
C LEU A 39 14.34 10.85 4.73
N LEU A 40 13.93 9.99 3.79
CA LEU A 40 14.68 8.78 3.42
C LEU A 40 16.12 9.09 2.97
N GLN A 41 16.29 10.11 2.13
CA GLN A 41 17.62 10.50 1.61
C GLN A 41 18.57 11.02 2.70
N ASN A 42 18.04 11.58 3.79
CA ASN A 42 18.82 12.23 4.85
C ASN A 42 18.92 11.36 6.13
N GLY A 43 18.52 10.08 6.09
CA GLY A 43 18.59 9.18 7.26
C GLY A 43 17.48 9.40 8.29
N TYR A 44 16.53 10.27 7.97
CA TYR A 44 15.15 10.33 8.45
C TYR A 44 14.47 9.07 8.95
N LEU A 45 14.38 8.18 7.98
CA LEU A 45 13.47 7.08 7.86
C LEU A 45 14.24 5.98 7.15
N GLU A 46 13.83 4.75 7.41
CA GLU A 46 14.33 3.57 6.74
C GLU A 46 13.13 2.85 6.09
N GLU A 47 13.31 2.40 4.86
CA GLU A 47 12.32 1.56 4.20
C GLU A 47 12.48 0.12 4.72
N ILE A 48 11.39 -0.46 5.19
CA ILE A 48 11.36 -1.83 5.71
C ILE A 48 10.75 -2.77 4.67
N GLU A 49 11.50 -3.83 4.33
CA GLU A 49 11.00 -4.89 3.47
C GLU A 49 9.88 -5.67 4.20
N PRO A 50 8.71 -5.85 3.59
CA PRO A 50 7.62 -6.59 4.22
C PRO A 50 8.01 -8.07 4.36
N VAL A 51 7.97 -8.57 5.59
CA VAL A 51 8.17 -10.01 5.85
C VAL A 51 6.89 -10.76 5.44
N PHE A 52 6.93 -11.39 4.27
CA PHE A 52 5.89 -12.34 3.86
C PHE A 52 6.10 -13.66 4.60
N LEU A 53 5.44 -13.83 5.74
CA LEU A 53 5.34 -15.15 6.36
C LEU A 53 4.53 -16.06 5.43
N PRO A 54 5.06 -17.21 5.00
CA PRO A 54 4.26 -18.18 4.29
C PRO A 54 3.09 -18.57 5.20
N ALA A 55 1.89 -18.62 4.63
CA ALA A 55 0.68 -18.99 5.37
C ALA A 55 0.94 -20.29 6.15
N PRO A 56 0.48 -20.38 7.42
CA PRO A 56 0.61 -21.59 8.20
C PRO A 56 0.00 -22.74 7.39
N LYS A 57 0.82 -23.76 7.10
CA LYS A 57 0.32 -25.01 6.55
C LYS A 57 -0.62 -25.56 7.62
N THR A 58 -1.92 -25.56 7.33
CA THR A 58 -2.85 -26.33 8.14
C THR A 58 -2.45 -27.78 7.98
N ASP A 59 -1.85 -28.37 9.01
CA ASP A 59 -1.66 -29.82 9.11
C ASP A 59 -3.05 -30.48 9.09
N ARG A 60 -3.54 -30.75 7.88
CA ARG A 60 -4.68 -31.63 7.62
C ARG A 60 -4.25 -32.70 6.63
N ASP A 61 -3.18 -33.40 6.97
CA ASP A 61 -2.79 -34.63 6.31
C ASP A 61 -2.64 -35.76 7.33
N THR A 62 -3.76 -36.34 7.75
CA THR A 62 -3.81 -37.79 7.94
C THR A 62 -5.05 -38.32 7.23
N ASN A 63 -4.78 -39.21 6.27
CA ASN A 63 -5.70 -39.99 5.42
C ASN A 63 -6.29 -39.31 4.19
N ALA A 64 -5.55 -39.39 3.07
CA ALA A 64 -6.03 -40.14 1.91
C ALA A 64 -4.87 -40.46 0.95
N HIS A 65 -4.62 -41.76 0.74
CA HIS A 65 -4.00 -42.27 -0.48
C HIS A 65 -4.78 -41.75 -1.70
N SER A 66 -4.14 -41.08 -2.66
CA SER A 66 -4.20 -41.46 -4.09
C SER A 66 -3.49 -40.44 -5.01
N THR A 67 -2.37 -40.90 -5.60
CA THR A 67 -1.96 -40.77 -7.01
C THR A 67 -1.91 -39.39 -7.70
N ASN A 68 -0.67 -38.97 -8.00
CA ASN A 68 -0.13 -38.42 -9.26
C ASN A 68 -1.03 -37.53 -10.13
N ASN A 69 -0.59 -36.29 -10.42
CA ASN A 69 -0.52 -35.78 -11.80
C ASN A 69 0.29 -34.49 -11.94
N ARG A 70 1.18 -34.54 -12.94
CA ARG A 70 2.01 -33.46 -13.50
C ARG A 70 1.12 -32.50 -14.29
N GLY A 71 1.18 -31.19 -14.01
CA GLY A 71 0.48 -30.18 -14.79
C GLY A 71 0.77 -28.74 -14.33
N THR A 72 1.68 -28.07 -15.05
CA THR A 72 1.88 -26.62 -15.11
C THR A 72 0.58 -25.84 -15.32
N SER A 73 0.31 -24.80 -14.52
CA SER A 73 -0.24 -23.50 -14.97
C SER A 73 -0.45 -22.55 -13.78
N ASN A 74 0.41 -21.55 -13.67
CA ASN A 74 0.32 -20.42 -12.74
C ASN A 74 -0.30 -19.22 -13.46
N ASN A 75 -1.62 -19.10 -13.42
CA ASN A 75 -2.34 -17.90 -13.86
C ASN A 75 -2.51 -16.91 -12.70
N SER A 76 -1.57 -15.97 -12.59
CA SER A 76 -1.76 -14.73 -11.86
C SER A 76 -2.62 -13.78 -12.70
N THR A 77 -3.93 -13.74 -12.42
CA THR A 77 -4.84 -12.79 -13.08
C THR A 77 -4.64 -11.41 -12.46
N TYR A 78 -3.79 -10.60 -13.09
CA TYR A 78 -3.71 -9.16 -12.81
C TYR A 78 -4.98 -8.49 -13.36
N VAL A 79 -5.90 -8.11 -12.46
CA VAL A 79 -7.11 -7.36 -12.83
C VAL A 79 -6.72 -5.92 -13.16
N LYS A 80 -6.65 -5.58 -14.45
CA LYS A 80 -6.47 -4.20 -14.92
C LYS A 80 -7.66 -3.34 -14.48
N PRO A 81 -7.46 -2.18 -13.84
CA PRO A 81 -8.56 -1.27 -13.52
C PRO A 81 -9.17 -0.68 -14.80
N ARG A 82 -10.51 -0.72 -14.88
CA ARG A 82 -11.29 -0.21 -16.00
C ARG A 82 -11.24 1.32 -15.99
N LYS A 83 -10.67 1.92 -17.04
CA LYS A 83 -10.70 3.38 -17.27
C LYS A 83 -12.15 3.87 -17.29
N ARG A 84 -12.50 4.80 -16.40
CA ARG A 84 -13.76 5.56 -16.47
C ARG A 84 -13.74 6.44 -17.71
N GLN A 85 -14.64 6.18 -18.64
CA GLN A 85 -14.93 7.05 -19.79
C GLN A 85 -15.66 8.30 -19.27
N LEU A 86 -15.02 9.46 -19.44
CA LEU A 86 -15.58 10.78 -19.18
C LEU A 86 -16.65 11.08 -20.25
N HIS A 87 -17.93 10.99 -19.91
CA HIS A 87 -18.99 11.55 -20.76
C HIS A 87 -19.07 13.05 -20.48
N GLN A 88 -18.54 13.84 -21.42
CA GLN A 88 -18.82 15.27 -21.47
C GLN A 88 -20.27 15.45 -21.95
N HIS A 89 -21.15 15.90 -21.06
CA HIS A 89 -22.41 16.49 -21.47
C HIS A 89 -22.14 17.95 -21.87
N ARG A 90 -22.21 18.15 -23.18
CA ARG A 90 -22.30 19.46 -23.83
C ARG A 90 -23.77 19.87 -23.74
N GLU A 91 -24.10 20.82 -22.90
CA GLU A 91 -25.38 21.53 -22.98
C GLU A 91 -25.13 22.88 -23.65
N SER A 92 -26.03 23.20 -24.57
CA SER A 92 -25.94 24.25 -25.59
C SER A 92 -26.58 25.55 -25.13
#